data_AF-A0A416SRS6-F1
#
_entry.id   AF-A0A416SRS6-F1
#
_cell.length_a   1.000
_cell.length_b   1.000
_cell.length_c   1.000
_cell.angle_alpha   90.00
_cell.angle_beta   90.00
_cell.angle_gamma   90.00
#
_symmetry.space_group_name_H-M   'P 1'
#
loop_
_entity.id
_entity.type
_entity.pdbx_description
1 polymer ?
#
loop_
_entity_poly.entity_id
_entity_poly.type
_entity_poly.pdbx_seq_one_letter_code
_entity_poly.pdbx_strand_id
1 'polypeptide(L)'
;MGRAIDEFKINLKNKKEQRTDIEDDELNFLSKRGSKMLLISAVSTCMESLLGKKILDSWRLVFKDNKNFDKLVEEWKAILDVLMPWHSTLEPAIVSGLKSKEATQNAAKQLRATLTSFSSMYAQQLKPFSDSINTDM
;
A
#
# COMPACT_ATOMS: atom_id res chain seq x y z
N MET A 1 -6.34 -1.99 6.76
CA MET A 1 -5.06 -2.30 6.07
C MET A 1 -4.57 -3.73 6.28
N GLY A 2 -4.24 -4.16 7.51
CA GLY A 2 -3.64 -5.50 7.73
C GLY A 2 -4.41 -6.66 7.10
N ARG A 3 -5.74 -6.69 7.25
CA ARG A 3 -6.63 -7.68 6.61
C ARG A 3 -6.65 -7.59 5.08
N ALA A 4 -6.58 -6.39 4.51
CA ALA A 4 -6.52 -6.20 3.06
C ALA A 4 -5.26 -6.82 2.45
N ILE A 5 -4.09 -6.69 3.11
CA ILE A 5 -2.85 -7.33 2.68
C ILE A 5 -2.96 -8.86 2.71
N ASP A 6 -3.56 -9.41 3.77
CA ASP A 6 -3.74 -10.86 3.90
C ASP A 6 -4.68 -11.39 2.80
N GLU A 7 -5.79 -10.71 2.54
CA GLU A 7 -6.74 -11.08 1.49
C GLU A 7 -6.17 -10.91 0.08
N PHE A 8 -5.40 -9.84 -0.18
CA PHE A 8 -4.67 -9.67 -1.44
C PHE A 8 -3.71 -10.85 -1.68
N LYS A 9 -2.94 -11.24 -0.66
CA LYS A 9 -2.06 -12.41 -0.73
C LYS A 9 -2.82 -13.71 -0.97
N ILE A 10 -3.96 -13.89 -0.32
CA ILE A 10 -4.83 -15.07 -0.52
C ILE A 10 -5.36 -15.10 -1.96
N ASN A 11 -5.78 -13.96 -2.50
CA ASN A 11 -6.24 -13.85 -3.88
C ASN A 11 -5.14 -14.26 -4.87
N LEU A 12 -3.90 -13.78 -4.68
CA LEU A 12 -2.75 -14.22 -5.47
C LEU A 12 -2.56 -15.74 -5.36
N LYS A 13 -2.57 -16.31 -4.16
CA LYS A 13 -2.43 -17.77 -3.97
C LYS A 13 -3.52 -18.55 -4.70
N ASN A 14 -4.75 -18.07 -4.67
CA ASN A 14 -5.92 -18.72 -5.28
C ASN A 14 -5.84 -18.76 -6.82
N LYS A 15 -5.15 -17.80 -7.45
CA LYS A 15 -4.90 -17.81 -8.90
C LYS A 15 -4.04 -18.98 -9.38
N LYS A 16 -3.24 -19.60 -8.49
CA LYS A 16 -2.39 -20.77 -8.79
C LYS A 16 -1.55 -20.55 -10.06
N GLU A 17 -1.71 -21.41 -11.07
CA GLU A 17 -0.97 -21.38 -12.35
C GLU A 17 -1.41 -20.25 -13.29
N GLN A 18 -2.50 -19.53 -12.97
CA GLN A 18 -2.97 -18.37 -13.73
C GLN A 18 -2.32 -17.05 -13.29
N ARG A 19 -1.41 -17.07 -12.32
CA ARG A 19 -0.66 -15.88 -11.94
C ARG A 19 0.25 -15.45 -13.09
N THR A 20 0.29 -14.15 -13.35
CA THR A 20 1.31 -13.52 -14.20
C THR A 20 2.65 -13.48 -13.46
N ASP A 21 3.75 -13.24 -14.19
CA ASP A 21 5.09 -13.13 -13.59
C ASP A 21 5.15 -12.02 -12.50
N ILE A 22 4.48 -10.89 -12.75
CA ILE A 22 4.39 -9.79 -11.78
C ILE A 22 3.65 -10.25 -10.51
N GLU A 23 2.57 -11.02 -10.65
CA GLU A 23 1.80 -11.53 -9.51
C GLU A 23 2.56 -12.59 -8.71
N ASP A 24 3.42 -13.38 -9.36
CA ASP A 24 4.35 -14.28 -8.68
C ASP A 24 5.41 -13.47 -7.89
N ASP A 25 5.94 -12.40 -8.46
CA ASP A 25 6.89 -11.51 -7.77
C ASP A 25 6.25 -10.78 -6.57
N GLU A 26 5.01 -10.31 -6.73
CA GLU A 26 4.21 -9.74 -5.63
C GLU A 26 3.97 -10.76 -4.51
N LEU A 27 3.60 -12.01 -4.86
CA LEU A 27 3.40 -13.09 -3.89
C LEU A 27 4.71 -13.45 -3.18
N ASN A 28 5.82 -13.47 -3.91
CA ASN A 28 7.16 -13.71 -3.37
C ASN A 28 7.54 -12.61 -2.37
N PHE A 29 7.34 -11.35 -2.72
CA PHE A 29 7.53 -10.22 -1.81
C PHE A 29 6.68 -10.34 -0.54
N LEU A 30 5.37 -10.59 -0.68
CA LEU A 30 4.45 -10.74 0.45
C LEU A 30 4.74 -11.97 1.31
N SER A 31 5.58 -12.90 0.83
CA SER A 31 6.03 -14.07 1.58
C SER A 31 7.30 -13.85 2.40
N LYS A 32 8.05 -12.77 2.14
CA LYS A 32 9.21 -12.38 2.94
C LYS A 32 8.79 -11.92 4.34
N ARG A 33 9.55 -12.32 5.38
CA ARG A 33 9.29 -11.91 6.77
C ARG A 33 9.40 -10.38 6.91
N GLY A 34 8.37 -9.76 7.47
CA GLY A 34 8.32 -8.32 7.70
C GLY A 34 7.75 -7.49 6.54
N SER A 35 7.47 -8.11 5.38
CA SER A 35 6.89 -7.42 4.21
C SER A 35 5.58 -6.70 4.52
N LYS A 36 4.68 -7.34 5.27
CA LYS A 36 3.39 -6.74 5.69
C LYS A 36 3.58 -5.44 6.48
N MET A 37 4.48 -5.43 7.45
CA MET A 37 4.75 -4.23 8.27
C MET A 37 5.46 -3.15 7.47
N LEU A 38 6.39 -3.54 6.60
CA LEU A 38 7.04 -2.63 5.66
C LEU A 38 6.00 -1.96 4.74
N LEU A 39 5.07 -2.74 4.19
CA LEU A 39 4.04 -2.24 3.30
C LEU A 39 3.10 -1.26 4.01
N ILE A 40 2.68 -1.56 5.25
CA ILE A 40 1.90 -0.63 6.08
C ILE A 40 2.66 0.68 6.29
N SER A 41 3.95 0.61 6.65
CA SER A 41 4.80 1.80 6.82
C SER A 41 4.98 2.59 5.52
N ALA A 42 5.09 1.89 4.39
CA ALA A 42 5.28 2.50 3.08
C ALA A 42 4.00 3.22 2.63
N VAL A 43 2.83 2.60 2.80
CA VAL A 43 1.52 3.24 2.55
C VAL A 43 1.35 4.48 3.42
N SER A 44 1.68 4.40 4.72
CA SER A 44 1.65 5.57 5.60
C SER A 44 2.54 6.71 5.10
N THR A 45 3.71 6.39 4.54
CA THR A 45 4.63 7.39 3.96
C THR A 45 4.09 8.00 2.66
N CYS A 46 3.28 7.24 1.91
CA CYS A 46 2.67 7.66 0.66
C CYS A 46 1.33 8.40 0.84
N MET A 47 0.81 8.54 2.05
CA MET A 47 -0.56 9.05 2.27
C MET A 47 -0.82 10.43 1.63
N GLU A 48 0.11 11.38 1.70
CA GLU A 48 -0.08 12.69 1.04
C GLU A 48 -0.19 12.54 -0.48
N SER A 49 0.61 11.65 -1.09
CA SER A 49 0.56 11.34 -2.52
C SER A 49 -0.73 10.60 -2.89
N LEU A 50 -1.21 9.69 -2.04
CA LEU A 50 -2.45 8.94 -2.25
C LEU A 50 -3.70 9.83 -2.13
N LEU A 51 -3.68 10.76 -1.19
CA LEU A 51 -4.80 11.68 -0.96
C LEU A 51 -4.76 12.92 -1.87
N GLY A 52 -3.61 13.22 -2.46
CA GLY A 52 -3.40 14.42 -3.27
C GLY A 52 -3.43 15.73 -2.46
N LYS A 53 -3.23 15.66 -1.15
CA LYS A 53 -3.33 16.81 -0.23
C LYS A 53 -2.35 16.68 0.94
N LYS A 54 -1.95 17.84 1.47
CA LYS A 54 -1.13 17.96 2.67
C LYS A 54 -1.85 17.33 3.86
N ILE A 55 -1.12 16.56 4.67
CA ILE A 55 -1.63 16.03 5.95
C ILE A 55 -0.93 16.78 7.08
N LEU A 56 -1.70 17.50 7.89
CA LEU A 56 -1.17 18.24 9.04
C LEU A 56 -0.99 17.33 10.27
N ASP A 57 -1.95 16.43 10.50
CA ASP A 57 -1.90 15.45 11.59
C ASP A 57 -2.27 14.05 11.07
N SER A 58 -1.27 13.17 10.93
CA SER A 58 -1.50 11.81 10.44
C SER A 58 -2.26 10.92 11.43
N TRP A 59 -2.31 11.29 12.71
CA TRP A 59 -3.03 10.53 13.75
C TRP A 59 -4.54 10.76 13.68
N ARG A 60 -4.99 11.81 13.00
CA ARG A 60 -6.41 12.14 12.81
C ARG A 60 -7.04 11.52 11.56
N LEU A 61 -6.24 10.88 10.72
CA LEU A 61 -6.73 10.26 9.49
C LEU A 61 -7.65 9.09 9.82
N VAL A 62 -8.91 9.23 9.43
CA VAL A 62 -9.95 8.21 9.59
C VAL A 62 -10.82 8.16 8.35
N PHE A 63 -11.46 7.02 8.11
CA PHE A 63 -12.53 6.93 7.11
C PHE A 63 -13.74 7.75 7.57
N LYS A 64 -14.37 8.48 6.64
CA LYS A 64 -15.60 9.24 6.89
C LYS A 64 -16.75 8.34 7.33
N ASP A 65 -16.84 7.15 6.74
CA ASP A 65 -17.73 6.07 7.18
C ASP A 65 -16.88 4.86 7.56
N ASN A 66 -16.87 4.53 8.86
CA ASN A 66 -16.08 3.44 9.43
C ASN A 66 -16.95 2.32 10.01
N LYS A 67 -18.24 2.27 9.68
CA LYS A 67 -19.21 1.32 10.26
C LYS A 67 -19.12 -0.08 9.68
N ASN A 68 -18.71 -0.21 8.42
CA ASN A 68 -18.61 -1.50 7.73
C ASN A 68 -17.14 -1.86 7.51
N PHE A 69 -16.64 -2.80 8.32
CA PHE A 69 -15.25 -3.22 8.26
C PHE A 69 -14.85 -3.88 6.94
N ASP A 70 -15.73 -4.68 6.32
CA ASP A 70 -15.42 -5.33 5.03
C ASP A 70 -15.30 -4.28 3.91
N LYS A 71 -16.15 -3.26 3.91
CA LYS A 71 -16.02 -2.12 2.99
C LYS A 71 -14.68 -1.41 3.16
N LEU A 72 -14.24 -1.18 4.41
CA LEU A 72 -12.93 -0.57 4.67
C LEU A 72 -11.78 -1.44 4.14
N VAL A 73 -11.91 -2.77 4.21
CA VAL A 73 -10.92 -3.70 3.64
C VAL A 73 -10.83 -3.52 2.12
N GLU A 74 -11.96 -3.39 1.43
CA GLU A 74 -12.00 -3.14 -0.02
C GLU A 74 -11.35 -1.80 -0.41
N GLU A 75 -11.60 -0.72 0.35
CA GLU A 75 -10.92 0.57 0.14
C GLU A 75 -9.39 0.44 0.20
N TRP A 76 -8.88 -0.37 1.13
CA TRP A 76 -7.44 -0.64 1.23
C TRP A 76 -6.93 -1.56 0.11
N LYS A 77 -7.73 -2.51 -0.39
CA LYS A 77 -7.33 -3.36 -1.52
C LYS A 77 -7.15 -2.55 -2.80
N ALA A 78 -8.02 -1.58 -3.05
CA ALA A 78 -7.86 -0.67 -4.19
C ALA A 78 -6.52 0.09 -4.16
N ILE A 79 -6.03 0.44 -2.97
CA ILE A 79 -4.70 1.04 -2.80
C ILE A 79 -3.58 0.02 -3.04
N LEU A 80 -3.76 -1.22 -2.61
CA LEU A 80 -2.79 -2.29 -2.87
C LEU A 80 -2.66 -2.55 -4.37
N ASP A 81 -3.75 -2.59 -5.12
CA ASP A 81 -3.73 -2.80 -6.58
C ASP A 81 -2.86 -1.75 -7.31
N VAL A 82 -2.81 -0.51 -6.80
CA VAL A 82 -1.99 0.57 -7.37
C VAL A 82 -0.51 0.46 -6.96
N LEU A 83 -0.23 0.00 -5.74
CA LEU A 83 1.12 0.03 -5.17
C LEU A 83 1.91 -1.25 -5.37
N MET A 84 1.24 -2.40 -5.39
CA MET A 84 1.88 -3.72 -5.48
C MET A 84 2.73 -3.93 -6.73
N PRO A 85 2.40 -3.38 -7.91
CA PRO A 85 3.29 -3.45 -9.08
C PRO A 85 4.69 -2.85 -8.83
N TRP A 86 4.84 -2.03 -7.80
CA TRP A 86 6.10 -1.38 -7.40
C TRP A 86 6.75 -2.03 -6.18
N HIS A 87 6.36 -3.26 -5.81
CA HIS A 87 6.91 -3.97 -4.65
C HIS A 87 8.44 -4.09 -4.66
N SER A 88 9.05 -4.10 -5.85
CA SER A 88 10.50 -4.18 -6.05
C SER A 88 11.26 -3.05 -5.34
N THR A 89 10.66 -1.86 -5.21
CA THR A 89 11.26 -0.73 -4.47
C THR A 89 11.33 -0.96 -2.96
N LEU A 90 10.54 -1.91 -2.45
CA LEU A 90 10.46 -2.25 -1.03
C LEU A 90 11.41 -3.39 -0.64
N GLU A 91 11.78 -4.24 -1.59
CA GLU A 91 12.58 -5.43 -1.31
C GLU A 91 13.92 -5.19 -0.61
N PRO A 92 14.70 -4.13 -0.94
CA PRO A 92 15.98 -3.87 -0.28
C PRO A 92 15.89 -3.77 1.25
N ALA A 93 14.73 -3.38 1.79
CA ALA A 93 14.50 -3.26 3.22
C ALA A 93 14.26 -4.59 3.95
N ILE A 94 14.03 -5.70 3.21
CA ILE A 94 13.62 -7.00 3.77
C ILE A 94 14.43 -8.21 3.25
N VAL A 95 15.55 -7.98 2.56
CA VAL A 95 16.43 -9.02 1.97
C VAL A 95 16.87 -10.11 2.97
N SER A 96 16.84 -9.83 4.29
CA SER A 96 17.04 -10.84 5.34
C SER A 96 16.14 -10.59 6.55
N GLY A 97 14.90 -10.16 6.30
CA GLY A 97 14.02 -9.57 7.31
C GLY A 97 14.21 -8.05 7.45
N LEU A 98 13.33 -7.40 8.22
CA LEU A 98 13.31 -5.94 8.39
C LEU A 98 14.58 -5.48 9.14
N LYS A 99 15.55 -4.92 8.42
CA LYS A 99 16.91 -4.66 8.95
C LYS A 99 17.02 -3.41 9.83
N SER A 100 16.39 -2.31 9.44
CA SER A 100 16.48 -1.05 10.17
C SER A 100 15.34 -0.07 9.81
N LYS A 101 15.12 0.90 10.69
CA LYS A 101 14.19 2.01 10.46
C LYS A 101 14.60 2.85 9.24
N GLU A 102 15.90 3.06 9.05
CA GLU A 102 16.44 3.81 7.92
C GLU A 102 16.19 3.11 6.58
N ALA A 103 16.45 1.80 6.50
CA ALA A 103 16.19 1.02 5.29
C ALA A 103 14.70 1.06 4.91
N THR A 104 13.83 0.93 5.93
CA THR A 104 12.37 1.06 5.78
C THR A 104 11.98 2.42 5.21
N GLN A 105 12.54 3.51 5.76
CA GLN A 105 12.25 4.86 5.30
C GLN A 105 12.76 5.12 3.87
N ASN A 106 13.94 4.63 3.52
CA ASN A 106 14.50 4.81 2.19
C ASN A 106 13.69 4.06 1.13
N ALA A 107 13.32 2.81 1.40
CA ALA A 107 12.42 2.03 0.54
C ALA A 107 11.04 2.70 0.37
N ALA A 108 10.45 3.18 1.47
CA ALA A 108 9.17 3.89 1.42
C ALA A 108 9.24 5.21 0.64
N LYS A 109 10.36 5.95 0.74
CA LYS A 109 10.60 7.17 -0.05
C LYS A 109 10.72 6.86 -1.54
N GLN A 110 11.39 5.76 -1.91
CA GLN A 110 11.47 5.30 -3.30
C GLN A 110 10.09 4.97 -3.86
N LEU A 111 9.28 4.18 -3.12
CA LEU A 111 7.90 3.90 -3.52
C LEU A 111 7.10 5.18 -3.73
N ARG A 112 7.20 6.14 -2.80
CA ARG A 112 6.51 7.43 -2.91
C ARG A 112 6.94 8.22 -4.13
N ALA A 113 8.24 8.25 -4.44
CA ALA A 113 8.77 8.95 -5.62
C ALA A 113 8.20 8.33 -6.91
N THR A 114 8.17 7.00 -6.98
CA THR A 114 7.55 6.27 -8.10
C THR A 114 6.07 6.60 -8.23
N LEU A 115 5.29 6.46 -7.14
CA LEU A 115 3.86 6.79 -7.13
C LEU A 115 3.60 8.23 -7.57
N THR A 116 4.39 9.18 -7.07
CA THR A 116 4.23 10.61 -7.40
C THR A 116 4.49 10.88 -8.89
N SER A 117 5.44 10.16 -9.49
CA SER A 117 5.77 10.28 -10.91
C SER A 117 4.62 9.87 -11.83
N PHE A 118 3.72 9.00 -11.36
CA PHE A 118 2.53 8.55 -12.07
C PHE A 118 1.22 9.07 -11.46
N SER A 119 1.29 10.07 -10.58
CA SER A 119 0.14 10.55 -9.81
C SER A 119 -1.03 11.01 -10.68
N SER A 120 -0.77 11.61 -11.85
CA SER A 120 -1.80 12.02 -12.80
C SER A 120 -2.56 10.85 -13.40
N MET A 121 -1.90 9.70 -13.62
CA MET A 121 -2.52 8.49 -14.18
C MET A 121 -3.44 7.81 -13.17
N TYR A 122 -3.05 7.83 -11.89
CA TYR A 122 -3.80 7.20 -10.81
C TYR A 122 -4.80 8.13 -10.12
N ALA A 123 -4.83 9.43 -10.44
CA ALA A 123 -5.68 10.41 -9.77
C ALA A 123 -7.16 10.03 -9.75
N GLN A 124 -7.70 9.54 -10.88
CA GLN A 124 -9.11 9.11 -10.95
C GLN A 124 -9.35 7.82 -10.17
N GLN A 125 -8.41 6.86 -10.22
CA GLN A 125 -8.52 5.60 -9.49
C GLN A 125 -8.39 5.79 -7.97
N LEU A 126 -7.59 6.76 -7.53
CA LEU A 126 -7.38 7.09 -6.12
C LEU A 126 -8.46 8.02 -5.56
N LYS A 127 -9.26 8.67 -6.42
CA LYS A 127 -10.28 9.63 -5.99
C LYS A 127 -11.31 9.01 -5.02
N PRO A 128 -11.90 7.82 -5.26
CA PRO A 128 -12.82 7.19 -4.32
C PRO A 128 -12.20 7.00 -2.93
N PHE A 129 -10.96 6.51 -2.88
CA PHE A 129 -10.24 6.34 -1.62
C PHE A 129 -10.00 7.70 -0.94
N SER A 130 -9.51 8.70 -1.67
CA SER A 130 -9.27 10.04 -1.11
C SER A 130 -10.54 10.70 -0.58
N ASP A 131 -11.66 10.53 -1.29
CA ASP A 131 -12.98 11.03 -0.90
C ASP A 131 -13.52 10.28 0.33
N SER A 132 -13.10 9.04 0.57
CA SER A 132 -13.48 8.23 1.74
C SER A 132 -12.74 8.64 3.03
N ILE A 133 -11.60 9.35 2.93
CA ILE A 133 -10.77 9.73 4.08
C ILE A 133 -11.12 11.15 4.54
N ASN A 134 -11.31 11.31 5.86
CA ASN A 134 -11.44 12.61 6.49
C ASN A 134 -10.06 13.23 6.72
N THR A 135 -9.86 14.44 6.20
CA THR A 135 -8.63 15.22 6.32
C THR A 135 -8.80 16.60 6.93
N ASP A 136 -10.05 16.99 7.22
CA ASP A 136 -10.40 18.38 7.57
C ASP A 136 -10.44 18.56 9.11
N MET A 137 -9.55 17.88 9.84
CA MET A 137 -9.58 17.82 11.31
C MET A 137 -8.24 18.17 11.94
#